data_AF-A0A089IA05-F1
#
_entry.id   AF-A0A089IA05-F1
#
_cell.length_a   1.000
_cell.length_b   1.000
_cell.length_c   1.000
_cell.angle_alpha   90.00
_cell.angle_beta   90.00
_cell.angle_gamma   90.00
#
_symmetry.space_group_name_H-M   'P 1'
#
loop_
_entity.id
_entity.type
_entity.pdbx_description
1 polymer ?
#
loop_
_entity_poly.entity_id
_entity_poly.type
_entity_poly.pdbx_seq_one_letter_code
_entity_poly.pdbx_strand_id
1 'polypeptide(L)'
;MKKVVKATSALLLTAILLASCSNGDNSGKTVNNNAQPTAAATETASSSATALAAQGNDAAEASAPPQATPAGSSNTGGTAGGSTATDGQATTSGDAGTAQPSGETNPAEIPLLYHMNKNYDIVPNEEGTNKKVILLTFDDGPKEAEMINPLMDTLDKHKAKAIFFVNGYRVKEHPELLELIHSRGGIIGNHSWDHIKLKDESYTEVKKQIEDVQKIVKEVVGETPNFFRPPHGAGGDVGKKVAAENGLLYMTWSVGSLDWEMKEKDANKTEKLITNVTDQLHSGSNILMHELPWTVEALDTLLTKLEAKGYSFVDPRSIELKMR
;
A
#
# COMPACT_ATOMS: atom_id res chain seq x y z
N MET A 1 9.87 22.05 70.96
CA MET A 1 11.19 22.70 71.17
C MET A 1 11.80 23.05 69.81
N LYS A 2 12.12 24.35 69.62
CA LYS A 2 13.09 25.01 68.70
C LYS A 2 13.00 24.70 67.17
N LYS A 3 12.41 25.59 66.34
CA LYS A 3 12.94 26.84 65.67
C LYS A 3 13.65 26.52 64.32
N VAL A 4 13.07 26.85 63.15
CA VAL A 4 13.13 28.13 62.36
C VAL A 4 14.55 28.44 61.85
N VAL A 5 14.80 28.64 60.54
CA VAL A 5 14.93 29.96 59.87
C VAL A 5 14.87 29.83 58.32
N LYS A 6 14.14 30.77 57.68
CA LYS A 6 14.10 31.10 56.24
C LYS A 6 15.30 31.98 55.84
N ALA A 7 15.70 31.95 54.57
CA ALA A 7 16.41 33.07 53.95
C ALA A 7 15.88 33.34 52.53
N THR A 8 15.10 34.42 52.42
CA THR A 8 14.79 35.18 51.21
C THR A 8 15.81 36.30 51.06
N SER A 9 16.30 36.56 49.84
CA SER A 9 16.87 37.86 49.47
C SER A 9 16.34 38.27 48.10
N ALA A 10 15.61 39.38 48.11
CA ALA A 10 15.30 40.22 46.96
C ALA A 10 16.16 41.48 47.05
N LEU A 11 16.62 42.03 45.92
CA LEU A 11 16.93 43.46 45.85
C LEU A 11 16.95 44.02 44.43
N LEU A 12 16.10 45.05 44.25
CA LEU A 12 16.14 46.27 43.41
C LEU A 12 16.51 46.18 41.92
N LEU A 13 15.65 46.54 40.95
CA LEU A 13 14.95 47.81 40.64
C LEU A 13 15.86 48.88 39.98
N THR A 14 15.73 49.04 38.65
CA THR A 14 15.84 50.35 37.99
C THR A 14 15.05 50.37 36.68
N ALA A 15 14.10 51.30 36.59
CA ALA A 15 13.36 51.67 35.40
C ALA A 15 13.88 53.03 34.91
N ILE A 16 14.05 53.21 33.59
CA ILE A 16 14.08 54.52 32.93
C ILE A 16 13.30 54.41 31.61
N LEU A 17 12.24 55.21 31.51
CA LEU A 17 11.46 55.54 30.30
C LEU A 17 12.22 56.55 29.42
N LEU A 18 11.89 56.57 28.12
CA LEU A 18 11.65 57.74 27.21
C LEU A 18 11.44 57.14 25.79
N ALA A 19 10.23 57.04 25.22
CA ALA A 19 9.37 58.06 24.60
C ALA A 19 9.92 58.72 23.31
N SER A 20 9.35 58.26 22.19
CA SER A 20 8.79 59.00 21.04
C SER A 20 9.61 59.97 20.18
N CYS A 21 9.49 59.77 18.85
CA CYS A 21 9.14 60.71 17.75
C CYS A 21 9.68 60.11 16.43
N SER A 22 8.89 59.81 15.38
CA SER A 22 7.95 60.61 14.56
C SER A 22 8.58 60.92 13.18
N ASN A 23 7.80 60.61 12.13
CA ASN A 23 7.83 61.11 10.75
C ASN A 23 9.12 60.92 9.94
N GLY A 24 9.09 60.59 8.65
CA GLY A 24 8.03 60.65 7.66
C GLY A 24 8.68 61.02 6.32
N ASP A 25 7.94 60.75 5.23
CA ASP A 25 8.16 61.25 3.88
C ASP A 25 9.38 60.73 3.08
N ASN A 26 9.37 60.56 1.76
CA ASN A 26 8.36 60.59 0.70
C ASN A 26 9.13 60.34 -0.61
N SER A 27 8.37 60.22 -1.69
CA SER A 27 8.73 60.46 -3.08
C SER A 27 9.34 59.28 -3.84
N GLY A 28 8.46 58.62 -4.59
CA GLY A 28 8.84 57.95 -5.82
C GLY A 28 9.16 58.94 -6.94
N LYS A 29 9.88 58.46 -7.95
CA LYS A 29 9.63 58.86 -9.35
C LYS A 29 10.20 57.83 -10.31
N THR A 30 9.30 57.32 -11.12
CA THR A 30 9.45 56.59 -12.38
C THR A 30 10.33 57.31 -13.40
N VAL A 31 11.15 56.58 -14.17
CA VAL A 31 11.40 56.85 -15.62
C VAL A 31 11.73 55.53 -16.35
N ASN A 32 10.97 55.25 -17.41
CA ASN A 32 11.19 54.26 -18.46
C ASN A 32 12.38 54.64 -19.35
N ASN A 33 13.11 53.66 -19.93
CA ASN A 33 13.15 53.44 -21.39
C ASN A 33 14.11 52.31 -21.82
N ASN A 34 13.48 51.34 -22.47
CA ASN A 34 13.86 50.51 -23.62
C ASN A 34 15.21 50.75 -24.33
N ALA A 35 15.98 49.67 -24.56
CA ALA A 35 16.71 49.38 -25.82
C ALA A 35 17.39 47.99 -25.79
N GLN A 36 17.00 47.11 -26.71
CA GLN A 36 17.81 45.99 -27.25
C GLN A 36 18.70 46.55 -28.39
N PRO A 37 19.84 45.94 -28.80
CA PRO A 37 19.80 44.71 -29.61
C PRO A 37 21.00 43.71 -29.47
N THR A 38 20.74 42.46 -29.89
CA THR A 38 21.64 41.47 -30.57
C THR A 38 22.93 40.96 -29.90
N ALA A 39 23.04 39.63 -29.74
CA ALA A 39 23.92 38.75 -30.54
C ALA A 39 23.90 37.30 -30.01
N ALA A 40 24.34 36.38 -30.87
CA ALA A 40 24.10 34.94 -30.86
C ALA A 40 24.99 34.11 -29.91
N ALA A 41 24.49 32.88 -29.65
CA ALA A 41 25.18 31.58 -29.49
C ALA A 41 26.53 31.57 -28.76
N THR A 42 26.79 30.73 -27.77
CA THR A 42 26.62 29.27 -27.74
C THR A 42 27.10 28.89 -26.35
N GLU A 43 26.39 28.09 -25.55
CA GLU A 43 27.05 27.22 -24.56
C GLU A 43 26.20 25.98 -24.29
N THR A 44 26.85 24.84 -24.52
CA THR A 44 26.52 23.50 -24.08
C THR A 44 26.46 23.42 -22.56
N ALA A 45 25.33 22.99 -22.00
CA ALA A 45 25.25 22.55 -20.60
C ALA A 45 24.72 21.13 -20.54
N SER A 46 25.63 20.21 -20.24
CA SER A 46 25.36 18.86 -19.76
C SER A 46 24.63 18.95 -18.42
N SER A 47 23.37 18.52 -18.35
CA SER A 47 22.66 18.30 -17.09
C SER A 47 22.71 16.82 -16.73
N SER A 48 23.65 16.47 -15.86
CA SER A 48 23.72 15.23 -15.12
C SER A 48 22.52 15.11 -14.18
N ALA A 49 21.70 14.06 -14.37
CA ALA A 49 20.66 13.66 -13.45
C ALA A 49 21.29 12.98 -12.23
N THR A 50 21.20 13.64 -11.07
CA THR A 50 21.55 13.07 -9.77
C THR A 50 20.45 12.12 -9.33
N ALA A 51 20.77 10.84 -9.29
CA ALA A 51 20.01 9.82 -8.59
C ALA A 51 20.05 10.09 -7.08
N LEU A 52 18.89 10.27 -6.44
CA LEU A 52 18.81 10.25 -4.99
C LEU A 52 18.86 8.80 -4.52
N ALA A 53 20.00 8.43 -3.95
CA ALA A 53 20.16 7.24 -3.13
C ALA A 53 19.50 7.51 -1.76
N ALA A 54 18.47 6.72 -1.43
CA ALA A 54 17.93 6.65 -0.08
C ALA A 54 18.97 5.98 0.84
N GLN A 55 19.57 6.76 1.73
CA GLN A 55 20.38 6.25 2.83
C GLN A 55 19.45 5.66 3.88
N GLY A 56 19.61 4.37 4.14
CA GLY A 56 18.93 3.67 5.21
C GLY A 56 19.43 4.14 6.57
N ASN A 57 18.49 4.35 7.49
CA ASN A 57 18.77 4.40 8.91
C ASN A 57 18.19 3.14 9.55
N ASP A 58 19.07 2.28 10.04
CA ASP A 58 18.74 1.14 10.88
C ASP A 58 18.29 1.63 12.27
N ALA A 59 17.12 1.17 12.69
CA ALA A 59 16.77 1.03 14.09
C ALA A 59 15.86 -0.20 14.21
N ALA A 60 16.50 -1.35 14.41
CA ALA A 60 15.85 -2.59 14.80
C ALA A 60 15.46 -2.51 16.28
N GLU A 61 14.18 -2.74 16.58
CA GLU A 61 13.76 -3.16 17.91
C GLU A 61 12.96 -4.45 17.74
N ALA A 62 13.66 -5.57 17.91
CA ALA A 62 13.10 -6.91 17.89
C ALA A 62 12.30 -7.12 19.18
N SER A 63 10.97 -7.25 19.04
CA SER A 63 10.11 -7.79 20.09
C SER A 63 9.86 -9.26 19.79
N ALA A 64 10.50 -10.14 20.55
CA ALA A 64 10.29 -11.58 20.46
C ALA A 64 8.87 -11.97 20.96
N PRO A 65 8.18 -12.92 20.32
CA PRO A 65 6.89 -13.41 20.79
C PRO A 65 7.05 -14.34 22.01
N PRO A 66 6.11 -14.34 22.97
CA PRO A 66 6.20 -15.22 24.14
C PRO A 66 5.87 -16.67 23.79
N GLN A 67 6.69 -17.59 24.31
CA GLN A 67 6.45 -19.03 24.35
C GLN A 67 5.19 -19.36 25.14
N ALA A 68 4.22 -20.03 24.51
CA ALA A 68 3.15 -20.72 25.20
C ALA A 68 3.58 -22.15 25.56
N THR A 69 3.47 -22.49 26.85
CA THR A 69 3.62 -23.84 27.40
C THR A 69 2.35 -24.67 27.14
N PRO A 70 2.45 -26.00 26.92
CA PRO A 70 1.27 -26.83 26.76
C PRO A 70 0.72 -27.27 28.13
N ALA A 71 -0.51 -26.87 28.45
CA ALA A 71 -1.29 -27.47 29.51
C ALA A 71 -2.05 -28.68 28.94
N GLY A 72 -1.78 -29.85 29.50
CA GLY A 72 -2.50 -31.08 29.19
C GLY A 72 -3.93 -31.07 29.73
N SER A 73 -4.84 -31.72 29.00
CA SER A 73 -6.04 -32.31 29.60
C SER A 73 -6.37 -33.61 28.88
N SER A 74 -5.97 -34.69 29.54
CA SER A 74 -6.49 -36.03 29.32
C SER A 74 -7.84 -36.16 30.03
N ASN A 75 -8.89 -36.53 29.30
CA ASN A 75 -9.97 -37.29 29.91
C ASN A 75 -10.52 -38.35 28.94
N THR A 76 -10.72 -39.53 29.50
CA THR A 76 -11.00 -40.82 28.85
C THR A 76 -12.32 -41.39 29.36
N GLY A 77 -12.99 -42.18 28.50
CA GLY A 77 -14.06 -43.13 28.85
C GLY A 77 -15.46 -42.53 28.66
N GLY A 78 -16.33 -43.01 27.78
CA GLY A 78 -16.86 -44.37 27.54
C GLY A 78 -18.39 -44.17 27.43
N THR A 79 -19.26 -44.93 26.74
CA THR A 79 -19.25 -46.29 26.20
C THR A 79 -20.45 -46.39 25.23
N ALA A 80 -20.43 -47.42 24.40
CA ALA A 80 -21.32 -47.77 23.30
C ALA A 80 -22.80 -48.07 23.63
N GLY A 81 -23.59 -48.07 22.54
CA GLY A 81 -24.92 -48.69 22.37
C GLY A 81 -25.68 -47.90 21.30
N GLY A 82 -26.10 -48.39 20.13
CA GLY A 82 -26.41 -49.75 19.72
C GLY A 82 -27.86 -49.78 19.20
N SER A 83 -28.01 -49.97 17.89
CA SER A 83 -29.14 -50.63 17.22
C SER A 83 -30.29 -49.80 16.59
N THR A 84 -30.40 -50.05 15.28
CA THR A 84 -31.60 -50.39 14.46
C THR A 84 -32.55 -49.34 13.91
N ALA A 85 -32.70 -49.48 12.59
CA ALA A 85 -33.67 -48.92 11.66
C ALA A 85 -35.12 -49.32 11.96
N THR A 86 -36.06 -48.53 11.45
CA THR A 86 -37.28 -49.00 10.78
C THR A 86 -37.86 -47.94 9.85
N ASP A 87 -38.40 -48.45 8.75
CA ASP A 87 -39.05 -47.80 7.62
C ASP A 87 -40.25 -46.90 7.95
N GLY A 88 -40.54 -45.96 7.03
CA GLY A 88 -41.71 -45.08 7.07
C GLY A 88 -41.96 -44.38 5.73
N GLN A 89 -42.60 -45.11 4.83
CA GLN A 89 -43.10 -44.85 3.47
C GLN A 89 -43.72 -43.46 3.12
N ALA A 90 -43.26 -42.97 1.95
CA ALA A 90 -43.89 -42.21 0.85
C ALA A 90 -45.25 -41.47 0.99
N THR A 91 -45.27 -40.22 0.50
CA THR A 91 -46.04 -39.64 -0.65
C THR A 91 -45.91 -38.11 -0.54
N THR A 92 -45.60 -37.31 -1.57
CA THR A 92 -46.46 -36.97 -2.71
C THR A 92 -45.67 -36.31 -3.86
N SER A 93 -46.24 -36.49 -5.05
CA SER A 93 -45.89 -36.04 -6.40
C SER A 93 -45.49 -34.56 -6.59
N GLY A 94 -44.57 -34.34 -7.53
CA GLY A 94 -44.22 -33.02 -8.08
C GLY A 94 -43.39 -33.15 -9.36
N ASP A 95 -44.10 -33.09 -10.49
CA ASP A 95 -43.70 -32.82 -11.88
C ASP A 95 -42.21 -32.46 -12.16
N ALA A 96 -41.51 -33.37 -12.86
CA ALA A 96 -40.14 -33.14 -13.34
C ALA A 96 -40.16 -32.67 -14.80
N GLY A 97 -40.36 -31.36 -14.97
CA GLY A 97 -39.97 -30.66 -16.20
C GLY A 97 -38.45 -30.54 -16.23
N THR A 98 -37.80 -31.28 -17.12
CA THR A 98 -36.36 -31.19 -17.39
C THR A 98 -36.02 -29.83 -18.01
N ALA A 99 -35.72 -28.85 -17.15
CA ALA A 99 -35.05 -27.62 -17.55
C ALA A 99 -33.54 -27.92 -17.71
N GLN A 100 -33.11 -27.94 -18.97
CA GLN A 100 -31.73 -27.89 -19.40
C GLN A 100 -30.98 -26.78 -18.64
N PRO A 101 -29.79 -27.05 -18.06
CA PRO A 101 -29.04 -25.99 -17.39
C PRO A 101 -28.61 -24.98 -18.46
N SER A 102 -29.15 -23.76 -18.32
CA SER A 102 -28.71 -22.56 -19.02
C SER A 102 -27.23 -22.35 -18.77
N GLY A 103 -26.48 -22.15 -19.86
CA GLY A 103 -25.03 -22.17 -19.91
C GLY A 103 -24.34 -21.36 -18.81
N GLU A 104 -23.30 -21.95 -18.26
CA GLU A 104 -22.25 -21.26 -17.53
C GLU A 104 -21.71 -20.14 -18.42
N THR A 105 -22.05 -18.89 -18.09
CA THR A 105 -21.37 -17.73 -18.65
C THR A 105 -19.95 -17.76 -18.12
N ASN A 106 -19.01 -18.24 -18.93
CA ASN A 106 -17.59 -18.06 -18.66
C ASN A 106 -17.36 -16.56 -18.40
N PRO A 107 -16.74 -16.15 -17.28
CA PRO A 107 -16.49 -14.75 -17.00
C PRO A 107 -15.77 -14.13 -18.21
N ALA A 108 -16.29 -13.00 -18.71
CA ALA A 108 -15.68 -12.33 -19.85
C ALA A 108 -14.20 -12.06 -19.54
N GLU A 109 -13.31 -12.53 -20.42
CA GLU A 109 -11.87 -12.34 -20.28
C GLU A 109 -11.55 -10.85 -20.24
N ILE A 110 -10.77 -10.42 -19.24
CA ILE A 110 -10.40 -9.01 -19.07
C ILE A 110 -9.30 -8.70 -20.08
N PRO A 111 -9.48 -7.72 -21.00
CA PRO A 111 -8.47 -7.39 -21.98
C PRO A 111 -7.20 -6.84 -21.30
N LEU A 112 -6.04 -7.24 -21.81
CA LEU A 112 -4.73 -6.71 -21.38
C LEU A 112 -4.50 -5.36 -22.05
N LEU A 113 -4.94 -4.28 -21.38
CA LEU A 113 -4.90 -2.92 -21.89
C LEU A 113 -3.57 -2.21 -21.59
N TYR A 114 -2.84 -2.68 -20.59
CA TYR A 114 -1.66 -2.01 -20.07
C TYR A 114 -0.47 -2.95 -19.92
N HIS A 115 0.73 -2.38 -19.89
CA HIS A 115 1.94 -3.04 -19.42
C HIS A 115 2.65 -2.15 -18.40
N MET A 116 3.53 -2.76 -17.62
CA MET A 116 4.45 -2.02 -16.77
C MET A 116 5.76 -1.73 -17.51
N ASN A 117 6.25 -0.50 -17.42
CA ASN A 117 7.56 -0.13 -17.97
C ASN A 117 8.69 -0.32 -16.93
N LYS A 118 9.94 -0.06 -17.34
CA LYS A 118 11.13 -0.15 -16.46
C LYS A 118 11.16 0.82 -15.26
N ASN A 119 10.33 1.87 -15.29
CA ASN A 119 10.16 2.81 -14.18
C ASN A 119 8.99 2.41 -13.25
N TYR A 120 8.38 1.25 -13.50
CA TYR A 120 7.20 0.74 -12.80
C TYR A 120 5.90 1.53 -13.04
N ASP A 121 5.86 2.35 -14.09
CA ASP A 121 4.65 3.03 -14.52
C ASP A 121 3.77 2.10 -15.36
N ILE A 122 2.46 2.33 -15.29
CA ILE A 122 1.47 1.67 -16.11
C ILE A 122 1.27 2.43 -17.41
N VAL A 123 1.57 1.77 -18.52
CA VAL A 123 1.57 2.35 -19.85
C VAL A 123 0.54 1.63 -20.73
N PRO A 124 -0.28 2.36 -21.50
CA PRO A 124 -1.20 1.76 -22.47
C PRO A 124 -0.48 0.89 -23.51
N ASN A 125 -1.09 -0.24 -23.87
CA ASN A 125 -0.58 -1.13 -24.93
C ASN A 125 -0.85 -0.58 -26.34
N GLU A 126 -1.93 0.17 -26.51
CA GLU A 126 -2.41 0.66 -27.80
C GLU A 126 -2.70 2.16 -27.75
N GLU A 127 -2.62 2.80 -28.92
CA GLU A 127 -3.04 4.18 -29.10
C GLU A 127 -4.56 4.29 -28.90
N GLY A 128 -4.99 5.27 -28.09
CA GLY A 128 -6.41 5.48 -27.75
C GLY A 128 -6.83 4.88 -26.40
N THR A 129 -6.06 3.96 -25.83
CA THR A 129 -6.28 3.50 -24.45
C THR A 129 -5.93 4.63 -23.48
N ASN A 130 -6.77 4.82 -22.44
CA ASN A 130 -6.61 5.93 -21.50
C ASN A 130 -5.25 5.85 -20.79
N LYS A 131 -4.44 6.92 -20.93
CA LYS A 131 -3.13 7.05 -20.28
C LYS A 131 -3.17 7.71 -18.90
N LYS A 132 -4.23 8.46 -18.59
CA LYS A 132 -4.40 9.10 -17.27
C LYS A 132 -4.97 8.09 -16.30
N VAL A 133 -4.13 7.13 -15.93
CA VAL A 133 -4.48 6.05 -15.02
C VAL A 133 -3.52 5.96 -13.85
N ILE A 134 -4.00 5.37 -12.77
CA ILE A 134 -3.27 5.15 -11.51
C ILE A 134 -3.44 3.70 -11.09
N LEU A 135 -2.35 3.06 -10.68
CA LEU A 135 -2.38 1.78 -9.98
C LEU A 135 -2.23 2.03 -8.48
N LEU A 136 -3.25 1.63 -7.71
CA LEU A 136 -3.23 1.68 -6.25
C LEU A 136 -2.65 0.38 -5.70
N THR A 137 -1.72 0.49 -4.75
CA THR A 137 -1.12 -0.68 -4.10
C THR A 137 -0.97 -0.46 -2.60
N PHE A 138 -1.17 -1.52 -1.83
CA PHE A 138 -1.03 -1.55 -0.38
C PHE A 138 -0.09 -2.68 0.02
N ASP A 139 0.97 -2.35 0.75
CA ASP A 139 1.93 -3.32 1.30
C ASP A 139 1.62 -3.64 2.77
N ASP A 140 2.26 -4.70 3.26
CA ASP A 140 2.24 -5.16 4.65
C ASP A 140 0.89 -5.70 5.16
N GLY A 141 0.05 -6.19 4.25
CA GLY A 141 -1.26 -6.77 4.59
C GLY A 141 -1.27 -8.31 4.74
N PRO A 142 -2.43 -8.89 5.08
CA PRO A 142 -3.56 -8.22 5.73
C PRO A 142 -3.23 -7.92 7.19
N LYS A 143 -3.46 -6.71 7.69
CA LYS A 143 -3.21 -6.35 9.10
C LYS A 143 -4.40 -6.65 10.00
N GLU A 144 -5.38 -5.75 10.03
CA GLU A 144 -6.47 -5.76 11.00
C GLU A 144 -7.78 -5.38 10.31
N ALA A 145 -8.90 -5.92 10.79
CA ALA A 145 -10.22 -5.67 10.23
C ALA A 145 -10.57 -4.16 10.25
N GLU A 146 -10.11 -3.42 11.27
CA GLU A 146 -10.31 -1.98 11.44
C GLU A 146 -9.63 -1.17 10.34
N MET A 147 -8.58 -1.72 9.69
CA MET A 147 -7.93 -1.08 8.56
C MET A 147 -8.56 -1.54 7.24
N ILE A 148 -8.74 -2.86 7.07
CA ILE A 148 -9.22 -3.45 5.81
C ILE A 148 -10.62 -2.99 5.45
N ASN A 149 -11.58 -3.05 6.39
CA ASN A 149 -12.98 -2.71 6.09
C ASN A 149 -13.14 -1.29 5.51
N PRO A 150 -12.66 -0.22 6.17
CA PRO A 150 -12.79 1.13 5.64
C PRO A 150 -11.95 1.39 4.37
N LEU A 151 -10.80 0.72 4.21
CA LEU A 151 -10.06 0.77 2.93
C LEU A 151 -10.92 0.24 1.79
N MET A 152 -11.51 -0.95 1.97
CA MET A 152 -12.35 -1.58 0.96
C MET A 152 -13.63 -0.78 0.71
N ASP A 153 -14.25 -0.19 1.74
CA ASP A 153 -15.41 0.70 1.58
C ASP A 153 -15.08 1.93 0.72
N THR A 154 -13.89 2.50 0.92
CA THR A 154 -13.42 3.63 0.12
C THR A 154 -13.14 3.22 -1.32
N LEU A 155 -12.49 2.07 -1.54
CA LEU A 155 -12.24 1.55 -2.89
C LEU A 155 -13.57 1.30 -3.63
N ASP A 156 -14.56 0.70 -2.97
CA ASP A 156 -15.87 0.44 -3.55
C ASP A 156 -16.61 1.73 -3.89
N LYS A 157 -16.58 2.74 -2.99
CA LYS A 157 -17.15 4.08 -3.24
C LYS A 157 -16.59 4.71 -4.51
N HIS A 158 -15.28 4.57 -4.73
CA HIS A 158 -14.59 5.11 -5.90
C HIS A 158 -14.55 4.16 -7.10
N LYS A 159 -15.15 2.96 -6.99
CA LYS A 159 -15.05 1.88 -7.99
C LYS A 159 -13.59 1.58 -8.36
N ALA A 160 -12.68 1.79 -7.42
CA ALA A 160 -11.26 1.61 -7.59
C ALA A 160 -10.89 0.14 -7.33
N LYS A 161 -9.87 -0.33 -8.07
CA LYS A 161 -9.22 -1.62 -7.81
C LYS A 161 -7.78 -1.36 -7.38
N ALA A 162 -7.28 -2.24 -6.52
CA ALA A 162 -5.96 -2.14 -5.93
C ALA A 162 -5.30 -3.51 -5.81
N ILE A 163 -3.98 -3.51 -5.75
CA ILE A 163 -3.20 -4.70 -5.38
C ILE A 163 -2.86 -4.62 -3.88
N PHE A 164 -3.16 -5.68 -3.15
CA PHE A 164 -2.79 -5.87 -1.76
C PHE A 164 -1.62 -6.85 -1.70
N PHE A 165 -0.41 -6.36 -1.48
CA PHE A 165 0.79 -7.16 -1.33
C PHE A 165 0.86 -7.73 0.09
N VAL A 166 0.57 -9.03 0.20
CA VAL A 166 0.39 -9.70 1.49
C VAL A 166 1.64 -10.44 1.95
N ASN A 167 1.88 -10.46 3.26
CA ASN A 167 2.91 -11.28 3.88
C ASN A 167 2.36 -12.64 4.29
N GLY A 168 3.17 -13.68 4.08
CA GLY A 168 2.78 -15.05 4.40
C GLY A 168 2.43 -15.26 5.87
N TYR A 169 3.20 -14.68 6.80
CA TYR A 169 2.90 -14.80 8.23
C TYR A 169 1.57 -14.15 8.61
N ARG A 170 1.19 -13.03 7.96
CA ARG A 170 -0.08 -12.33 8.20
C ARG A 170 -1.26 -13.09 7.62
N VAL A 171 -1.12 -13.63 6.41
CA VAL A 171 -2.15 -14.50 5.83
C VAL A 171 -2.40 -15.73 6.69
N LYS A 172 -1.34 -16.29 7.29
CA LYS A 172 -1.47 -17.43 8.21
C LYS A 172 -2.21 -17.06 9.49
N GLU A 173 -2.01 -15.85 9.99
CA GLU A 173 -2.65 -15.34 11.21
C GLU A 173 -4.11 -14.95 10.98
N HIS A 174 -4.39 -14.31 9.83
CA HIS A 174 -5.68 -13.72 9.46
C HIS A 174 -6.16 -14.16 8.06
N PRO A 175 -6.39 -15.46 7.82
CA PRO A 175 -6.87 -15.93 6.52
C PRO A 175 -8.23 -15.31 6.14
N GLU A 176 -9.09 -15.03 7.12
CA GLU A 176 -10.40 -14.41 6.92
C GLU A 176 -10.31 -12.99 6.33
N LEU A 177 -9.24 -12.25 6.63
CA LEU A 177 -9.04 -10.92 6.06
C LEU A 177 -8.58 -11.02 4.61
N LEU A 178 -7.81 -12.04 4.25
CA LEU A 178 -7.45 -12.30 2.86
C LEU A 178 -8.69 -12.67 2.03
N GLU A 179 -9.57 -13.53 2.55
CA GLU A 179 -10.86 -13.87 1.94
C GLU A 179 -11.75 -12.63 1.76
N LEU A 180 -11.79 -11.73 2.75
CA LEU A 180 -12.53 -10.47 2.67
C LEU A 180 -12.01 -9.57 1.54
N ILE A 181 -10.70 -9.37 1.44
CA ILE A 181 -10.08 -8.56 0.38
C ILE A 181 -10.42 -9.16 -0.99
N HIS A 182 -10.24 -10.48 -1.15
CA HIS A 182 -10.47 -11.18 -2.41
C HIS A 182 -11.95 -11.17 -2.82
N SER A 183 -12.87 -11.46 -1.91
CA SER A 183 -14.32 -11.49 -2.18
C SER A 183 -14.90 -10.13 -2.55
N ARG A 184 -14.29 -9.03 -2.08
CA ARG A 184 -14.61 -7.65 -2.51
C ARG A 184 -13.86 -7.23 -3.79
N GLY A 185 -13.14 -8.16 -4.40
CA GLY A 185 -12.44 -7.99 -5.67
C GLY A 185 -11.18 -7.14 -5.56
N GLY A 186 -10.53 -7.11 -4.39
CA GLY A 186 -9.14 -6.68 -4.25
C GLY A 186 -8.20 -7.73 -4.86
N ILE A 187 -7.13 -7.28 -5.52
CA ILE A 187 -6.19 -8.18 -6.19
C ILE A 187 -5.07 -8.53 -5.22
N ILE A 188 -4.79 -9.83 -5.03
CA ILE A 188 -3.75 -10.27 -4.10
C ILE A 188 -2.38 -10.30 -4.80
N GLY A 189 -1.41 -9.61 -4.21
CA GLY A 189 0.00 -9.62 -4.57
C GLY A 189 0.84 -10.32 -3.50
N ASN A 190 2.04 -10.75 -3.87
CA ASN A 190 2.98 -11.45 -2.99
C ASN A 190 4.02 -10.47 -2.41
N HIS A 191 4.16 -10.43 -1.08
CA HIS A 191 5.13 -9.58 -0.38
C HIS A 191 6.14 -10.35 0.48
N SER A 192 6.47 -11.58 0.06
CA SER A 192 7.32 -12.52 0.80
C SER A 192 6.73 -13.00 2.13
N TRP A 193 7.27 -14.10 2.67
CA TRP A 193 6.69 -14.72 3.85
C TRP A 193 6.96 -13.91 5.11
N ASP A 194 8.22 -13.62 5.43
CA ASP A 194 8.69 -13.02 6.69
C ASP A 194 9.02 -11.51 6.60
N HIS A 195 8.81 -10.87 5.44
CA HIS A 195 9.17 -9.48 5.21
C HIS A 195 10.68 -9.17 5.44
N ILE A 196 11.56 -10.12 5.07
CA ILE A 196 13.02 -9.93 5.15
C ILE A 196 13.60 -9.21 3.92
N LYS A 197 14.80 -8.64 4.05
CA LYS A 197 15.54 -7.99 2.94
C LYS A 197 16.09 -9.04 1.97
N LEU A 198 15.27 -9.47 1.01
CA LEU A 198 15.57 -10.58 0.08
C LEU A 198 16.86 -10.41 -0.73
N LYS A 199 17.31 -9.18 -1.01
CA LYS A 199 18.56 -8.89 -1.71
C LYS A 199 19.81 -9.46 -1.01
N ASP A 200 19.71 -9.67 0.30
CA ASP A 200 20.81 -10.13 1.16
C ASP A 200 20.75 -11.66 1.38
N GLU A 201 19.77 -12.32 0.78
CA GLU A 201 19.46 -13.73 1.01
C GLU A 201 19.85 -14.65 -0.15
N SER A 202 19.98 -15.95 0.15
CA SER A 202 20.28 -16.97 -0.85
C SER A 202 19.10 -17.22 -1.81
N TYR A 203 19.37 -17.72 -3.01
CA TYR A 203 18.32 -18.13 -3.96
C TYR A 203 17.29 -19.08 -3.34
N THR A 204 17.74 -20.08 -2.57
CA THR A 204 16.84 -21.05 -1.92
C THR A 204 15.92 -20.37 -0.91
N GLU A 205 16.45 -19.42 -0.14
CA GLU A 205 15.65 -18.68 0.84
C GLU A 205 14.64 -17.76 0.15
N VAL A 206 15.08 -16.96 -0.83
CA VAL A 206 14.17 -16.09 -1.60
C VAL A 206 13.08 -16.90 -2.30
N LYS A 207 13.42 -18.07 -2.86
CA LYS A 207 12.47 -19.00 -3.45
C LYS A 207 11.42 -19.46 -2.45
N LYS A 208 11.86 -19.90 -1.27
CA LYS A 208 10.97 -20.32 -0.19
C LYS A 208 10.04 -19.18 0.25
N GLN A 209 10.58 -18.00 0.47
CA GLN A 209 9.84 -16.80 0.88
C GLN A 209 8.72 -16.43 -0.10
N ILE A 210 8.93 -16.63 -1.40
CA ILE A 210 7.94 -16.32 -2.43
C ILE A 210 6.94 -17.48 -2.62
N GLU A 211 7.42 -18.71 -2.76
CA GLU A 211 6.58 -19.88 -3.05
C GLU A 211 5.63 -20.23 -1.90
N ASP A 212 6.05 -20.05 -0.65
CA ASP A 212 5.18 -20.32 0.50
C ASP A 212 4.00 -19.34 0.56
N VAL A 213 4.20 -18.08 0.13
CA VAL A 213 3.10 -17.12 -0.02
C VAL A 213 2.16 -17.52 -1.15
N GLN A 214 2.69 -17.95 -2.31
CA GLN A 214 1.85 -18.46 -3.41
C GLN A 214 0.97 -19.62 -2.95
N LYS A 215 1.55 -20.53 -2.14
CA LYS A 215 0.86 -21.70 -1.61
C LYS A 215 -0.27 -21.31 -0.66
N ILE A 216 0.02 -20.51 0.37
CA ILE A 216 -1.01 -20.18 1.37
C ILE A 216 -2.14 -19.32 0.77
N VAL A 217 -1.81 -18.38 -0.13
CA VAL A 217 -2.85 -17.60 -0.83
C VAL A 217 -3.75 -18.51 -1.65
N LYS A 218 -3.19 -19.48 -2.38
CA LYS A 218 -3.97 -20.47 -3.13
C LYS A 218 -4.85 -21.34 -2.22
N GLU A 219 -4.35 -21.73 -1.06
CA GLU A 219 -5.10 -22.53 -0.09
C GLU A 219 -6.31 -21.75 0.47
N VAL A 220 -6.17 -20.44 0.69
CA VAL A 220 -7.22 -19.60 1.28
C VAL A 220 -8.23 -19.11 0.25
N VAL A 221 -7.77 -18.57 -0.89
CA VAL A 221 -8.67 -17.91 -1.88
C VAL A 221 -8.77 -18.63 -3.23
N GLY A 222 -8.11 -19.79 -3.40
CA GLY A 222 -8.18 -20.61 -4.61
C GLY A 222 -7.33 -20.11 -5.79
N GLU A 223 -6.70 -18.96 -5.66
CA GLU A 223 -5.91 -18.30 -6.71
C GLU A 223 -4.46 -18.07 -6.26
N THR A 224 -3.52 -18.06 -7.20
CA THR A 224 -2.12 -17.67 -6.92
C THR A 224 -1.90 -16.21 -7.32
N PRO A 225 -1.15 -15.42 -6.52
CA PRO A 225 -0.77 -14.06 -6.92
C PRO A 225 -0.08 -14.02 -8.28
N ASN A 226 -0.32 -12.94 -9.03
CA ASN A 226 0.35 -12.63 -10.30
C ASN A 226 1.38 -11.51 -10.18
N PHE A 227 1.40 -10.81 -9.04
CA PHE A 227 2.25 -9.64 -8.80
C PHE A 227 3.15 -9.92 -7.62
N PHE A 228 4.38 -9.45 -7.69
CA PHE A 228 5.34 -9.54 -6.60
C PHE A 228 6.02 -8.20 -6.35
N ARG A 229 6.08 -7.80 -5.09
CA ARG A 229 6.87 -6.67 -4.64
C ARG A 229 7.80 -7.15 -3.53
N PRO A 230 9.11 -6.97 -3.62
CA PRO A 230 10.00 -7.36 -2.53
C PRO A 230 9.85 -6.39 -1.34
N PRO A 231 9.90 -6.90 -0.10
CA PRO A 231 10.04 -6.08 1.10
C PRO A 231 11.10 -5.01 0.94
N HIS A 232 10.82 -3.79 1.42
CA HIS A 232 11.73 -2.64 1.36
C HIS A 232 12.18 -2.23 -0.06
N GLY A 233 11.52 -2.71 -1.11
CA GLY A 233 12.01 -2.57 -2.49
C GLY A 233 13.32 -3.33 -2.78
N ALA A 234 13.70 -4.25 -1.89
CA ALA A 234 15.04 -4.82 -1.81
C ALA A 234 15.07 -6.29 -2.27
N GLY A 235 14.74 -6.54 -3.53
CA GLY A 235 14.71 -7.89 -4.10
C GLY A 235 16.03 -8.39 -4.72
N GLY A 236 16.86 -7.47 -5.22
CA GLY A 236 18.07 -7.81 -5.98
C GLY A 236 17.80 -8.61 -7.26
N ASP A 237 18.85 -9.16 -7.88
CA ASP A 237 18.71 -9.98 -9.09
C ASP A 237 18.10 -11.35 -8.78
N VAL A 238 18.36 -11.88 -7.58
CA VAL A 238 17.78 -13.15 -7.12
C VAL A 238 16.27 -13.03 -6.99
N GLY A 239 15.74 -11.99 -6.34
CA GLY A 239 14.30 -11.76 -6.22
C GLY A 239 13.61 -11.60 -7.58
N LYS A 240 14.22 -10.85 -8.51
CA LYS A 240 13.69 -10.73 -9.89
C LYS A 240 13.65 -12.08 -10.61
N LYS A 241 14.72 -12.89 -10.47
CA LYS A 241 14.81 -14.21 -11.09
C LYS A 241 13.74 -15.16 -10.54
N VAL A 242 13.60 -15.25 -9.21
CA VAL A 242 12.59 -16.10 -8.58
C VAL A 242 11.17 -15.66 -8.93
N ALA A 243 10.90 -14.35 -8.94
CA ALA A 243 9.61 -13.82 -9.37
C ALA A 243 9.27 -14.25 -10.80
N ALA A 244 10.22 -14.11 -11.74
CA ALA A 244 10.03 -14.54 -13.12
C ALA A 244 9.81 -16.06 -13.26
N GLU A 245 10.54 -16.87 -12.51
CA GLU A 245 10.37 -18.34 -12.48
C GLU A 245 8.99 -18.77 -11.95
N ASN A 246 8.37 -17.94 -11.12
CA ASN A 246 7.02 -18.14 -10.57
C ASN A 246 5.92 -17.42 -11.38
N GLY A 247 6.25 -16.83 -12.54
CA GLY A 247 5.28 -16.12 -13.37
C GLY A 247 4.76 -14.81 -12.76
N LEU A 248 5.47 -14.26 -11.77
CA LEU A 248 5.10 -13.04 -11.07
C LEU A 248 5.67 -11.81 -11.80
N LEU A 249 4.82 -10.81 -12.02
CA LEU A 249 5.28 -9.48 -12.42
C LEU A 249 5.95 -8.81 -11.21
N TYR A 250 7.28 -8.73 -11.25
CA TYR A 250 8.08 -8.00 -10.28
C TYR A 250 7.85 -6.48 -10.45
N MET A 251 7.52 -5.79 -9.36
CA MET A 251 7.42 -4.33 -9.33
C MET A 251 7.87 -3.74 -7.99
N THR A 252 8.31 -2.48 -8.03
CA THR A 252 8.31 -1.61 -6.83
C THR A 252 7.19 -0.58 -6.99
N TRP A 253 7.51 0.72 -7.00
CA TRP A 253 6.56 1.83 -7.16
C TRP A 253 7.23 2.99 -7.91
N SER A 254 6.42 3.85 -8.52
CA SER A 254 6.87 5.11 -9.11
C SER A 254 6.48 6.33 -8.27
N VAL A 255 5.48 6.19 -7.38
CA VAL A 255 5.06 7.23 -6.42
C VAL A 255 4.97 6.64 -5.03
N GLY A 256 5.70 7.22 -4.08
CA GLY A 256 5.68 6.81 -2.67
C GLY A 256 4.87 7.79 -1.81
N SER A 257 3.93 7.27 -1.02
CA SER A 257 3.16 8.07 -0.06
C SER A 257 3.96 8.49 1.18
N LEU A 258 5.06 7.78 1.47
CA LEU A 258 5.87 7.91 2.69
C LEU A 258 5.04 7.77 3.97
N ASP A 259 3.92 7.05 3.91
CA ASP A 259 3.03 6.83 5.04
C ASP A 259 3.73 6.04 6.17
N TRP A 260 4.65 5.14 5.85
CA TRP A 260 5.48 4.39 6.81
C TRP A 260 6.46 5.25 7.61
N GLU A 261 6.79 6.47 7.17
CA GLU A 261 7.67 7.38 7.92
C GLU A 261 6.93 8.10 9.06
N MET A 262 5.60 8.05 9.05
CA MET A 262 4.74 8.76 9.99
C MET A 262 4.50 7.93 11.26
N LYS A 263 4.26 8.62 12.37
CA LYS A 263 3.99 8.01 13.68
C LYS A 263 2.66 8.48 14.23
N GLU A 264 2.02 7.67 15.06
CA GLU A 264 0.70 7.99 15.63
C GLU A 264 0.61 9.39 16.26
N LYS A 265 1.68 9.85 16.93
CA LYS A 265 1.77 11.18 17.54
C LYS A 265 1.94 12.36 16.57
N ASP A 266 2.25 12.10 15.30
CA ASP A 266 2.51 13.16 14.32
C ASP A 266 1.19 13.84 13.93
N ALA A 267 1.20 15.17 13.83
CA ALA A 267 0.07 15.95 13.33
C ALA A 267 0.02 15.94 11.78
N ASN A 268 -1.17 16.12 11.21
CA ASN A 268 -1.39 16.30 9.76
C ASN A 268 -0.88 15.15 8.86
N LYS A 269 -0.78 13.92 9.39
CA LYS A 269 -0.33 12.73 8.63
C LYS A 269 -1.07 12.56 7.32
N THR A 270 -2.39 12.63 7.38
CA THR A 270 -3.34 12.48 6.27
C THR A 270 -3.04 13.48 5.15
N GLU A 271 -2.88 14.77 5.48
CA GLU A 271 -2.59 15.80 4.48
C GLU A 271 -1.16 15.66 3.92
N LYS A 272 -0.19 15.27 4.77
CA LYS A 272 1.18 15.01 4.32
C LYS A 272 1.24 13.84 3.34
N LEU A 273 0.51 12.77 3.61
CA LEU A 273 0.38 11.61 2.73
C LEU A 273 -0.18 12.02 1.37
N ILE A 274 -1.31 12.74 1.39
CA ILE A 274 -1.94 13.26 0.17
C ILE A 274 -0.96 14.12 -0.62
N THR A 275 -0.26 15.04 0.05
CA THR A 275 0.71 15.94 -0.59
C THR A 275 1.85 15.15 -1.23
N ASN A 276 2.47 14.22 -0.50
CA ASN A 276 3.54 13.37 -1.00
C ASN A 276 3.13 12.64 -2.29
N VAL A 277 1.91 12.09 -2.33
CA VAL A 277 1.38 11.44 -3.53
C VAL A 277 1.13 12.45 -4.65
N THR A 278 0.46 13.57 -4.37
CA THR A 278 0.04 14.51 -5.42
C THR A 278 1.19 15.29 -6.05
N ASP A 279 2.29 15.50 -5.31
CA ASP A 279 3.47 16.24 -5.79
C ASP A 279 4.32 15.42 -6.78
N GLN A 280 4.26 14.09 -6.67
CA GLN A 280 4.97 13.16 -7.56
C GLN A 280 4.08 12.61 -8.69
N LEU A 281 2.81 13.00 -8.72
CA LEU A 281 1.78 12.38 -9.55
C LEU A 281 2.01 12.60 -11.06
N HIS A 282 1.94 11.51 -11.82
CA HIS A 282 1.98 11.53 -13.29
C HIS A 282 1.09 10.43 -13.90
N SER A 283 0.93 10.45 -15.22
CA SER A 283 0.23 9.37 -15.95
C SER A 283 0.90 8.02 -15.71
N GLY A 284 0.12 7.01 -15.34
CA GLY A 284 0.61 5.67 -15.07
C GLY A 284 1.23 5.47 -13.69
N SER A 285 1.11 6.42 -12.75
CA SER A 285 1.70 6.26 -11.41
C SER A 285 1.24 4.97 -10.74
N ASN A 286 2.21 4.20 -10.25
CA ASN A 286 2.05 3.08 -9.33
C ASN A 286 2.33 3.58 -7.92
N ILE A 287 1.27 3.75 -7.13
CA ILE A 287 1.32 4.40 -5.81
C ILE A 287 1.49 3.34 -4.73
N LEU A 288 2.58 3.45 -3.95
CA LEU A 288 2.82 2.68 -2.74
C LEU A 288 2.15 3.34 -1.52
N MET A 289 1.32 2.57 -0.83
CA MET A 289 0.75 2.85 0.49
C MET A 289 0.82 1.58 1.34
N HIS A 290 0.43 1.69 2.61
CA HIS A 290 0.32 0.58 3.56
C HIS A 290 -1.03 0.61 4.27
N GLU A 291 -1.42 -0.52 4.86
CA GLU A 291 -2.59 -0.60 5.75
C GLU A 291 -2.27 0.09 7.09
N LEU A 292 -2.44 1.41 7.15
CA LEU A 292 -2.14 2.25 8.32
C LEU A 292 -3.32 3.20 8.61
N PRO A 293 -3.58 3.56 9.88
CA PRO A 293 -4.74 4.36 10.25
C PRO A 293 -4.85 5.69 9.48
N TRP A 294 -3.74 6.41 9.32
CA TRP A 294 -3.74 7.66 8.56
C TRP A 294 -3.85 7.46 7.05
N THR A 295 -3.48 6.29 6.52
CA THR A 295 -3.73 5.93 5.12
C THR A 295 -5.22 5.70 4.89
N VAL A 296 -5.87 4.97 5.81
CA VAL A 296 -7.33 4.79 5.80
C VAL A 296 -8.06 6.12 5.84
N GLU A 297 -7.68 7.00 6.77
CA GLU A 297 -8.26 8.35 6.89
C GLU A 297 -8.04 9.21 5.64
N ALA A 298 -6.91 9.04 4.94
CA ALA A 298 -6.55 9.86 3.77
C ALA A 298 -7.20 9.39 2.48
N LEU A 299 -7.51 8.10 2.37
CA LEU A 299 -7.75 7.45 1.08
C LEU A 299 -8.90 8.10 0.31
N ASP A 300 -10.03 8.38 0.97
CA ASP A 300 -11.21 8.97 0.32
C ASP A 300 -10.93 10.34 -0.30
N THR A 301 -10.22 11.18 0.47
CA THR A 301 -9.82 12.52 0.01
C THR A 301 -8.77 12.42 -1.10
N LEU A 302 -7.83 11.48 -0.99
CA LEU A 302 -6.82 11.24 -2.01
C LEU A 302 -7.49 10.83 -3.33
N LEU A 303 -8.35 9.80 -3.32
CA LEU A 303 -8.98 9.28 -4.53
C LEU A 303 -9.86 10.34 -5.19
N THR A 304 -10.64 11.09 -4.40
CA THR A 304 -11.41 12.24 -4.89
C THR A 304 -10.53 13.28 -5.60
N LYS A 305 -9.35 13.60 -5.05
CA LYS A 305 -8.40 14.54 -5.67
C LYS A 305 -7.79 13.98 -6.97
N LEU A 306 -7.53 12.67 -7.03
CA LEU A 306 -7.00 12.02 -8.24
C LEU A 306 -8.04 12.04 -9.37
N GLU A 307 -9.29 11.69 -9.06
CA GLU A 307 -10.42 11.76 -10.00
C GLU A 307 -10.64 13.19 -10.51
N ALA A 308 -10.60 14.18 -9.62
CA ALA A 308 -10.72 15.60 -9.99
C ALA A 308 -9.59 16.08 -10.93
N LYS A 309 -8.42 15.44 -10.90
CA LYS A 309 -7.30 15.67 -11.84
C LYS A 309 -7.44 14.89 -13.16
N GLY A 310 -8.52 14.13 -13.31
CA GLY A 310 -8.88 13.35 -14.49
C GLY A 310 -8.19 11.98 -14.57
N TYR A 311 -7.75 11.43 -13.43
CA TYR A 311 -7.22 10.07 -13.38
C TYR A 311 -8.33 9.05 -13.15
N SER A 312 -8.21 7.88 -13.77
CA SER A 312 -8.99 6.69 -13.42
C SER A 312 -8.10 5.61 -12.79
N PHE A 313 -8.70 4.63 -12.12
CA PHE A 313 -7.95 3.55 -11.49
C PHE A 313 -7.85 2.34 -12.43
N VAL A 314 -6.65 1.78 -12.55
CA VAL A 314 -6.38 0.59 -13.36
C VAL A 314 -7.00 -0.62 -12.66
N ASP A 315 -7.68 -1.49 -13.42
CA ASP A 315 -7.92 -2.87 -12.96
C ASP A 315 -6.61 -3.65 -13.11
N PRO A 316 -5.96 -4.12 -12.03
CA PRO A 316 -4.67 -4.79 -12.15
C PRO A 316 -4.70 -6.01 -13.08
N ARG A 317 -5.85 -6.66 -13.25
CA ARG A 317 -6.02 -7.81 -14.16
C ARG A 317 -5.88 -7.45 -15.64
N SER A 318 -5.96 -6.16 -15.98
CA SER A 318 -5.72 -5.64 -17.33
C SER A 318 -4.24 -5.34 -17.63
N ILE A 319 -3.33 -5.64 -16.70
CA ILE A 319 -1.89 -5.42 -16.86
C ILE A 319 -1.22 -6.72 -17.33
N GLU A 320 -0.42 -6.61 -18.39
CA GLU A 320 0.44 -7.71 -18.83
C GLU A 320 1.44 -8.12 -17.74
N LEU A 321 1.59 -9.43 -17.53
CA LEU A 321 2.55 -9.98 -16.56
C LEU A 321 4.00 -9.97 -17.05
N LYS A 322 4.30 -9.19 -18.10
CA LYS A 322 5.62 -8.99 -18.66
C LYS A 322 5.91 -7.49 -18.77
N MET A 323 6.97 -7.06 -18.10
CA MET A 323 7.49 -5.70 -18.21
C MET A 323 8.02 -5.42 -19.62
N ARG A 324 7.85 -4.19 -20.11
CA ARG A 324 8.40 -3.70 -21.39
C ARG A 324 9.43 -2.59 -21.21
#